data_AF-A0A8J5THJ6-F1
#
_entry.id   AF-A0A8J5THJ6-F1
#
_cell.length_a   1.000
_cell.length_b   1.000
_cell.length_c   1.000
_cell.angle_alpha   90.00
_cell.angle_beta   90.00
_cell.angle_gamma   90.00
#
_symmetry.space_group_name_H-M   'P 1'
#
loop_
_entity.id
_entity.type
_entity.pdbx_description
1 polymer ?
#
loop_
_entity_poly.entity_id
_entity_poly.type
_entity_poly.pdbx_seq_one_letter_code
_entity_poly.pdbx_strand_id
1 'polypeptide(L)'
;MEGDDVENRADSHQGLYVQVTAKRNSSTGLQVRLWTSSGSRPINSSDPSTPVVIYTEVKSGVAPIMEARVVARLQRLGTNATGSNYQPIFLHLWDNGVGDPDITKGDGVYSRYLPSLPGSPGRYLLSADIDYNSGLAAVAKGPPTRHHKSLSSHLPHYHQHGYETWNGEQTCCGHSLPHVHTRRAPPFLRHVTWGVLEVMSSPSHRDNVPPSRILDLRVEVNDTVHEIRLRWTAPGDDWDVERAHHYEAVVAPFWREARAFQGDRLTGLPQPLPAGTLHTTNLHFTRYEE
;
A
#
# COMPACT_ATOMS: atom_id res chain seq x y z
N MET A 1 2.92 28.26 12.47
CA MET A 1 3.31 29.37 11.58
C MET A 1 4.53 29.96 12.22
N GLU A 2 5.71 29.64 11.71
CA GLU A 2 6.93 30.39 12.00
C GLU A 2 7.88 30.05 10.86
N GLY A 3 8.13 31.06 10.02
CA GLY A 3 9.13 31.00 8.97
C GLY A 3 10.36 31.67 9.52
N ASP A 4 11.48 30.97 9.48
CA ASP A 4 12.78 31.57 9.72
C ASP A 4 13.54 31.53 8.39
N ASP A 5 13.63 32.71 7.77
CA ASP A 5 14.60 32.97 6.71
C ASP A 5 15.84 33.59 7.37
N VAL A 6 16.99 32.93 7.20
CA VAL A 6 18.28 33.41 7.73
C VAL A 6 19.22 33.55 6.54
N GLU A 7 19.27 34.76 5.98
CA GLU A 7 20.22 35.11 4.93
C GLU A 7 21.51 35.68 5.57
N ASN A 8 22.61 34.95 5.43
CA ASN A 8 23.94 35.44 5.82
C ASN A 8 24.66 35.97 4.58
N ARG A 9 24.83 37.31 4.49
CA ARG A 9 25.59 37.98 3.43
C ARG A 9 26.97 38.45 3.90
N ALA A 10 27.79 37.54 4.42
CA ALA A 10 29.19 37.85 4.70
C ALA A 10 30.11 36.68 4.30
N ASP A 11 31.20 37.03 3.61
CA ASP A 11 32.32 36.16 3.18
C ASP A 11 33.14 35.65 4.38
N SER A 12 32.49 34.89 5.27
CA SER A 12 33.12 34.27 6.43
C SER A 12 33.27 32.77 6.19
N HIS A 13 34.52 32.29 6.14
CA HIS A 13 34.89 30.88 6.06
C HIS A 13 34.65 30.14 7.40
N GLN A 14 33.52 30.40 8.06
CA GLN A 14 33.14 29.72 9.29
C GLN A 14 32.03 28.71 8.99
N GLY A 15 32.36 27.43 9.08
CA GLY A 15 31.39 26.35 8.96
C GLY A 15 30.40 26.39 10.13
N LEU A 16 29.12 26.60 9.82
CA LEU A 16 28.04 26.50 10.79
C LEU A 16 27.77 25.01 11.06
N TYR A 17 28.01 24.56 12.30
CA TYR A 17 27.67 23.20 12.72
C TYR A 17 26.37 23.21 13.53
N VAL A 18 25.31 22.65 12.96
CA VAL A 18 24.03 22.49 13.64
C VAL A 18 23.91 21.04 14.11
N GLN A 19 23.94 20.82 15.43
CA GLN A 19 23.71 19.51 16.02
C GLN A 19 22.28 19.41 16.53
N VAL A 20 21.45 18.66 15.82
CA VAL A 20 20.10 18.32 16.26
C VAL A 20 20.16 17.00 17.03
N THR A 21 19.74 17.00 18.30
CA THR A 21 19.58 15.78 19.10
C THR A 21 18.11 15.59 19.47
N ALA A 22 17.59 14.38 19.23
CA ALA A 22 16.21 14.02 19.58
C ALA A 22 16.21 12.87 20.60
N LYS A 23 15.46 13.02 21.69
CA LYS A 23 15.26 11.97 22.69
C LYS A 23 14.00 11.18 22.32
N ARG A 24 14.10 9.84 22.29
CA ARG A 24 12.94 8.97 22.08
C ARG A 24 11.91 9.21 23.20
N ASN A 25 10.79 9.84 22.85
CA ASN A 25 9.67 9.92 23.77
C ASN A 25 8.95 8.55 23.78
N SER A 26 9.20 7.76 24.81
CA SER A 26 8.56 6.45 25.03
C SER A 26 7.14 6.55 25.57
N SER A 27 6.66 7.75 25.94
CA SER A 27 5.35 7.94 26.58
C SER A 27 4.17 7.95 25.61
N THR A 28 4.40 8.03 24.29
CA THR A 28 3.31 8.17 23.30
C THR A 28 2.66 6.85 22.90
N GLY A 29 3.21 5.71 23.35
CA GLY A 29 2.78 4.39 22.92
C GLY A 29 2.98 4.13 21.42
N LEU A 30 3.64 5.04 20.68
CA LEU A 30 3.88 4.92 19.25
C LEU A 30 4.87 3.79 18.96
N GLN A 31 4.39 2.78 18.24
CA GLN A 31 5.15 1.62 17.77
C GLN A 31 5.19 1.67 16.25
N VAL A 32 6.41 1.55 15.70
CA VAL A 32 6.64 1.47 14.26
C VAL A 32 7.53 0.27 13.98
N ARG A 33 7.15 -0.54 13.00
CA ARG A 33 7.93 -1.70 12.55
C ARG A 33 8.02 -1.70 11.03
N LEU A 34 9.22 -1.85 10.49
CA LEU A 34 9.49 -2.01 9.06
C LEU A 34 9.95 -3.45 8.81
N TRP A 35 9.45 -4.11 7.76
CA TRP A 35 9.92 -5.43 7.33
C TRP A 35 9.61 -5.67 5.86
N THR A 36 10.16 -6.74 5.28
CA THR A 36 9.89 -7.17 3.89
C THR A 36 9.38 -8.61 3.83
N SER A 37 8.63 -8.97 2.79
CA SER A 37 8.18 -10.36 2.57
C SER A 37 9.34 -11.33 2.32
N SER A 38 10.47 -10.85 1.78
CA SER A 38 11.69 -11.65 1.60
C SER A 38 12.46 -11.92 2.89
N GLY A 39 12.18 -11.16 3.97
CA GLY A 39 12.94 -11.21 5.21
C GLY A 39 14.41 -10.86 4.99
N SER A 40 15.30 -11.82 5.26
CA SER A 40 16.75 -11.70 5.05
C SER A 40 17.25 -12.45 3.81
N ARG A 41 16.36 -13.00 2.98
CA ARG A 41 16.75 -13.75 1.79
C ARG A 41 17.17 -12.80 0.66
N PRO A 42 18.15 -13.17 -0.16
CA PRO A 42 18.46 -12.44 -1.39
C PRO A 42 17.22 -12.33 -2.27
N ILE A 43 17.07 -11.18 -2.92
CA ILE A 43 15.94 -10.85 -3.77
C ILE A 43 16.38 -11.05 -5.21
N ASN A 44 15.67 -11.91 -5.95
CA ASN A 44 15.85 -12.00 -7.40
C ASN A 44 14.88 -11.05 -8.08
N SER A 45 15.35 -9.86 -8.49
CA SER A 45 14.48 -8.86 -9.12
C SER A 45 14.04 -9.25 -10.54
N SER A 46 14.62 -10.30 -11.12
CA SER A 46 14.27 -10.80 -12.45
C SER A 46 13.19 -11.89 -12.43
N ASP A 47 12.80 -12.37 -11.24
CA ASP A 47 11.78 -13.40 -11.09
C ASP A 47 10.45 -12.77 -10.64
N PRO A 48 9.48 -12.59 -11.55
CA PRO A 48 8.18 -12.02 -11.22
C PRO A 48 7.29 -12.99 -10.42
N SER A 49 7.68 -14.26 -10.24
CA SER A 49 6.89 -15.21 -9.44
C SER A 49 7.05 -15.00 -7.93
N THR A 50 8.09 -14.29 -7.51
CA THR A 50 8.39 -14.00 -6.10
C THR A 50 8.51 -12.50 -5.83
N PRO A 51 7.43 -11.72 -5.98
CA PRO A 51 7.48 -10.29 -5.69
C PRO A 51 7.78 -10.02 -4.22
N VAL A 52 8.58 -8.98 -3.99
CA VAL A 52 8.90 -8.54 -2.63
C VAL A 52 7.99 -7.37 -2.26
N VAL A 53 7.42 -7.43 -1.08
CA VAL A 53 6.59 -6.37 -0.52
C VAL A 53 7.31 -5.76 0.67
N ILE A 54 7.32 -4.43 0.74
CA ILE A 54 7.78 -3.68 1.90
C ILE A 54 6.55 -3.34 2.75
N TYR A 55 6.61 -3.64 4.04
CA TYR A 55 5.55 -3.36 5.00
C TYR A 55 6.05 -2.43 6.10
N THR A 56 5.21 -1.49 6.53
CA THR A 56 5.42 -0.69 7.72
C THR A 56 4.17 -0.67 8.58
N GLU A 57 4.26 -1.17 9.80
CA GLU A 57 3.19 -1.07 10.79
C GLU A 57 3.36 0.19 11.63
N VAL A 58 2.28 0.94 11.81
CA VAL A 58 2.23 2.19 12.59
C VAL A 58 1.06 2.11 13.57
N LYS A 59 1.36 2.00 14.86
CA LYS A 59 0.38 1.81 15.93
C LYS A 59 0.60 2.74 17.12
N SER A 60 -0.47 3.09 17.83
CA SER A 60 -0.43 3.69 19.16
C SER A 60 -0.97 2.68 20.17
N GLY A 61 -0.08 2.04 20.93
CA GLY A 61 -0.41 0.84 21.70
C GLY A 61 -0.85 -0.27 20.76
N VAL A 62 -2.10 -0.74 20.90
CA VAL A 62 -2.70 -1.74 20.02
C VAL A 62 -3.54 -1.14 18.88
N ALA A 63 -3.77 0.18 18.93
CA ALA A 63 -4.63 0.87 17.97
C ALA A 63 -3.84 1.24 16.69
N PRO A 64 -4.40 1.02 15.49
CA PRO A 64 -3.76 1.44 14.25
C PRO A 64 -3.76 2.97 14.12
N ILE A 65 -2.69 3.49 13.53
CA ILE A 65 -2.60 4.88 13.10
C ILE A 65 -2.82 4.88 11.59
N MET A 66 -3.92 5.47 11.17
CA MET A 66 -4.33 5.63 9.78
C MET A 66 -3.86 7.00 9.26
N GLU A 67 -3.81 7.15 7.93
CA GLU A 67 -3.46 8.41 7.25
C GLU A 67 -2.09 9.02 7.64
N ALA A 68 -1.19 8.23 8.25
CA ALA A 68 0.21 8.57 8.42
C ALA A 68 0.95 8.59 7.08
N ARG A 69 1.99 9.42 7.00
CA ARG A 69 2.87 9.46 5.83
C ARG A 69 4.00 8.47 6.08
N VAL A 70 4.06 7.41 5.27
CA VAL A 70 5.11 6.39 5.32
C VAL A 70 5.91 6.43 4.03
N VAL A 71 7.21 6.73 4.14
CA VAL A 71 8.13 6.76 3.00
C VAL A 71 9.29 5.82 3.27
N ALA A 72 9.35 4.70 2.55
CA ALA A 72 10.52 3.85 2.52
C ALA A 72 11.62 4.48 1.66
N ARG A 73 12.86 4.38 2.12
CA ARG A 73 14.06 4.85 1.45
C ARG A 73 14.98 3.66 1.16
N LEU A 74 15.39 3.55 -0.10
CA LEU A 74 16.37 2.58 -0.56
C LEU A 74 17.64 3.32 -0.97
N GLN A 75 18.70 3.16 -0.16
CA GLN A 75 20.03 3.70 -0.45
C GLN A 75 20.91 2.59 -1.02
N ARG A 76 21.25 2.66 -2.31
CA ARG A 76 22.25 1.75 -2.88
C ARG A 76 23.60 2.01 -2.22
N LEU A 77 24.25 0.94 -1.76
CA LEU A 77 25.56 0.98 -1.13
C LEU A 77 26.67 0.99 -2.18
N GLY A 78 27.78 1.64 -1.86
CA GLY A 78 28.91 1.84 -2.77
C GLY A 78 28.80 3.13 -3.57
N THR A 79 29.72 3.30 -4.52
CA THR A 79 29.81 4.50 -5.37
C THR A 79 29.47 4.17 -6.82
N ASN A 80 28.97 5.17 -7.54
CA ASN A 80 28.78 5.12 -8.97
C ASN A 80 30.13 5.17 -9.72
N ALA A 81 30.08 5.10 -11.06
CA ALA A 81 31.28 5.18 -11.90
C ALA A 81 32.08 6.49 -11.73
N THR A 82 31.45 7.55 -11.20
CA THR A 82 32.10 8.84 -10.92
C THR A 82 32.63 8.98 -9.49
N GLY A 83 32.56 7.92 -8.68
CA GLY A 83 32.99 7.92 -7.27
C GLY A 83 32.03 8.61 -6.30
N SER A 84 30.86 9.05 -6.77
CA SER A 84 29.80 9.65 -5.94
C SER A 84 28.84 8.59 -5.40
N ASN A 85 28.15 8.91 -4.30
CA ASN A 85 27.09 8.04 -3.77
C ASN A 85 25.90 8.00 -4.75
N TYR A 86 25.20 6.86 -4.78
CA TYR A 86 23.95 6.74 -5.54
C TYR A 86 22.84 7.58 -4.91
N GLN A 87 22.00 8.18 -5.75
CA GLN A 87 20.79 8.85 -5.30
C GLN A 87 19.84 7.84 -4.63
N PRO A 88 19.24 8.17 -3.48
CA PRO A 88 18.25 7.29 -2.85
C PRO A 88 16.97 7.22 -3.67
N ILE A 89 16.31 6.06 -3.62
CA ILE A 89 14.97 5.86 -4.16
C ILE A 89 13.98 5.96 -3.00
N PHE A 90 12.90 6.69 -3.21
CA PHE A 90 11.85 6.90 -2.21
C PHE A 90 10.54 6.26 -2.68
N LEU A 91 9.92 5.49 -1.79
CA LEU A 91 8.67 4.77 -2.05
C LEU A 91 7.65 5.15 -0.98
N HIS A 92 6.54 5.76 -1.39
CA HIS A 92 5.39 5.94 -0.50
C HIS A 92 4.68 4.60 -0.31
N LEU A 93 4.43 4.20 0.93
CA LEU A 93 3.64 3.01 1.27
C LEU A 93 2.23 3.45 1.64
N TRP A 94 1.23 2.60 1.34
CA TRP A 94 -0.19 2.94 1.47
C TRP A 94 -0.93 1.95 2.35
N ASP A 95 -1.91 2.47 3.10
CA ASP A 95 -2.90 1.73 3.91
C ASP A 95 -4.30 2.13 3.40
N ASN A 96 -4.57 1.81 2.13
CA ASN A 96 -5.74 2.20 1.35
C ASN A 96 -6.68 1.03 1.02
N GLY A 97 -6.30 -0.22 1.28
CA GLY A 97 -7.11 -1.41 1.08
C GLY A 97 -7.46 -1.74 -0.37
N VAL A 98 -6.66 -1.29 -1.34
CA VAL A 98 -6.95 -1.46 -2.78
C VAL A 98 -6.71 -2.88 -3.29
N GLY A 99 -6.24 -3.78 -2.41
CA GLY A 99 -5.84 -5.13 -2.76
C GLY A 99 -4.34 -5.29 -2.69
N ASP A 100 -3.76 -6.31 -3.33
CA ASP A 100 -2.34 -6.59 -3.10
C ASP A 100 -1.45 -5.38 -3.48
N PRO A 101 -0.50 -4.97 -2.61
CA PRO A 101 -0.08 -5.67 -1.39
C PRO A 101 -0.87 -5.29 -0.12
N ASP A 102 -1.74 -4.29 -0.21
CA ASP A 102 -2.51 -3.73 0.89
C ASP A 102 -4.00 -4.11 0.86
N ILE A 103 -4.34 -5.25 1.46
CA ILE A 103 -5.68 -5.83 1.38
C ILE A 103 -6.70 -5.25 2.37
N THR A 104 -6.26 -4.55 3.43
CA THR A 104 -7.14 -4.11 4.52
C THR A 104 -6.91 -2.63 4.82
N LYS A 105 -7.88 -1.79 4.46
CA LYS A 105 -7.77 -0.35 4.70
C LYS A 105 -7.85 -0.01 6.19
N GLY A 106 -6.96 0.86 6.65
CA GLY A 106 -6.97 1.47 7.97
C GLY A 106 -6.53 0.53 9.09
N ASP A 107 -5.81 -0.54 8.78
CA ASP A 107 -5.30 -1.47 9.79
C ASP A 107 -3.94 -1.07 10.37
N GLY A 108 -3.42 0.07 9.91
CA GLY A 108 -2.15 0.63 10.33
C GLY A 108 -0.95 -0.09 9.73
N VAL A 109 -1.14 -1.00 8.76
CA VAL A 109 -0.09 -1.65 7.99
C VAL A 109 -0.05 -1.01 6.60
N TYR A 110 0.99 -0.23 6.37
CA TYR A 110 1.25 0.39 5.09
C TYR A 110 2.10 -0.55 4.25
N SER A 111 1.75 -0.77 2.99
CA SER A 111 2.52 -1.66 2.14
C SER A 111 2.69 -1.17 0.71
N ARG A 112 3.71 -1.72 0.04
CA ARG A 112 3.99 -1.49 -1.39
C ARG A 112 4.91 -2.56 -1.95
N TYR A 113 4.77 -2.89 -3.24
CA TYR A 113 5.75 -3.74 -3.92
C TYR A 113 7.10 -3.03 -4.04
N LEU A 114 8.18 -3.81 -3.93
CA LEU A 114 9.52 -3.37 -4.26
C LEU A 114 9.63 -3.32 -5.79
N PRO A 115 9.80 -2.12 -6.39
CA PRO A 115 9.91 -2.01 -7.84
C PRO A 115 11.25 -2.54 -8.34
N SER A 116 11.38 -2.66 -9.66
CA SER A 116 12.69 -2.85 -10.29
C SER A 116 13.63 -1.71 -9.90
N LEU A 117 14.83 -2.06 -9.39
CA LEU A 117 15.77 -1.07 -8.87
C LEU A 117 16.81 -0.73 -9.93
N PRO A 118 16.99 0.56 -10.28
CA PRO A 118 18.05 0.96 -11.18
C PRO A 118 19.42 0.57 -10.63
N GLY A 119 20.25 0.04 -11.52
CA GLY A 119 21.59 -0.44 -11.16
C GLY A 119 21.61 -1.76 -10.39
N SER A 120 20.54 -2.56 -10.38
CA SER A 120 20.62 -3.96 -9.96
C SER A 120 21.58 -4.73 -10.90
N PRO A 121 22.39 -5.67 -10.37
CA PRO A 121 22.41 -6.16 -9.00
C PRO A 121 23.16 -5.23 -8.02
N GLY A 122 22.87 -5.35 -6.72
CA GLY A 122 23.52 -4.56 -5.69
C GLY A 122 22.96 -4.74 -4.28
N ARG A 123 23.59 -4.06 -3.32
CA ARG A 123 23.14 -4.01 -1.92
C ARG A 123 22.47 -2.69 -1.63
N TYR A 124 21.29 -2.72 -1.02
CA TYR A 124 20.47 -1.55 -0.73
C TYR A 124 20.13 -1.50 0.75
N LEU A 125 20.47 -0.40 1.41
CA LEU A 125 20.00 -0.14 2.77
C LEU A 125 18.54 0.31 2.71
N LEU A 126 17.67 -0.46 3.36
CA LEU A 126 16.26 -0.14 3.53
C LEU A 126 16.02 0.54 4.89
N SER A 127 15.47 1.74 4.84
CA SER A 127 14.92 2.45 6.00
C SER A 127 13.57 3.07 5.65
N ALA A 128 12.86 3.61 6.63
CA ALA A 128 11.62 4.34 6.42
C ALA A 128 11.52 5.55 7.34
N ASP A 129 10.96 6.62 6.79
CA ASP A 129 10.56 7.83 7.48
C ASP A 129 9.04 7.85 7.62
N ILE A 130 8.55 8.03 8.85
CA ILE A 130 7.14 7.97 9.20
C ILE A 130 6.77 9.23 9.99
N ASP A 131 5.73 9.93 9.55
CA ASP A 131 5.20 11.09 10.27
C ASP A 131 3.68 11.19 10.26
N TYR A 132 3.18 12.14 11.05
CA TYR A 132 1.76 12.43 11.28
C TYR A 132 1.03 13.09 10.09
N ASN A 133 1.66 13.12 8.91
CA ASN A 133 1.10 13.59 7.65
C ASN A 133 0.50 14.99 7.76
N SER A 134 1.26 15.93 8.32
CA SER A 134 0.84 17.32 8.52
C SER A 134 -0.50 17.48 9.26
N GLY A 135 -0.83 16.54 10.15
CA GLY A 135 -2.05 16.58 11.00
C GLY A 135 -3.19 15.69 10.51
N LEU A 136 -3.00 14.96 9.41
CA LEU A 136 -4.01 14.04 8.87
C LEU A 136 -4.04 12.70 9.59
N ALA A 137 -2.92 12.28 10.21
CA ALA A 137 -2.85 10.99 10.88
C ALA A 137 -3.84 10.87 12.05
N ALA A 138 -4.50 9.72 12.16
CA ALA A 138 -5.53 9.46 13.16
C ALA A 138 -5.37 8.09 13.81
N VAL A 139 -5.55 8.03 15.13
CA VAL A 139 -5.58 6.79 15.91
C VAL A 139 -7.01 6.25 15.89
N ALA A 140 -7.21 5.05 15.36
CA ALA A 140 -8.50 4.39 15.40
C ALA A 140 -8.80 3.86 16.81
N LYS A 141 -10.01 4.09 17.33
CA LYS A 141 -10.49 3.45 18.55
C LYS A 141 -11.52 2.39 18.17
N GLY A 142 -11.27 1.16 18.63
CA GLY A 142 -12.24 0.09 18.54
C GLY A 142 -13.54 0.45 19.29
N PRO A 143 -14.63 -0.29 19.04
CA PRO A 143 -15.88 -0.12 19.77
C PRO A 143 -15.61 -0.13 21.28
N PRO A 144 -16.26 0.72 22.09
CA PRO A 144 -16.14 0.62 23.53
C PRO A 144 -16.56 -0.79 23.95
N THR A 145 -15.63 -1.56 24.49
CA THR A 145 -15.95 -2.86 25.09
C THR A 145 -16.88 -2.58 26.26
N ARG A 146 -18.19 -2.83 26.08
CA ARG A 146 -19.09 -2.88 27.23
C ARG A 146 -18.55 -3.98 28.14
N HIS A 147 -18.17 -3.59 29.35
CA HIS A 147 -17.75 -4.48 30.43
C HIS A 147 -18.82 -5.55 30.71
N HIS A 148 -18.83 -6.64 29.95
CA HIS A 148 -19.32 -7.91 30.44
C HIS A 148 -18.13 -8.67 31.02
N LYS A 149 -18.19 -8.87 32.33
CA LYS A 149 -17.18 -9.58 33.11
C LYS A 149 -17.00 -11.00 32.55
N SER A 150 -15.77 -11.25 32.08
CA SER A 150 -15.02 -12.51 32.03
C SER A 150 -15.63 -13.74 31.34
N LEU A 151 -14.93 -14.23 30.32
CA LEU A 151 -14.20 -15.50 30.45
C LEU A 151 -13.00 -15.57 29.49
N SER A 152 -11.83 -15.75 30.11
CA SER A 152 -10.56 -16.31 29.65
C SER A 152 -10.27 -16.47 28.15
N SER A 153 -9.18 -15.84 27.74
CA SER A 153 -8.10 -16.41 26.91
C SER A 153 -8.48 -17.28 25.70
N HIS A 154 -9.06 -16.71 24.65
CA HIS A 154 -8.77 -17.20 23.31
C HIS A 154 -8.63 -16.02 22.35
N LEU A 155 -7.41 -15.86 21.83
CA LEU A 155 -7.18 -15.12 20.59
C LEU A 155 -8.21 -15.58 19.55
N PRO A 156 -8.78 -14.69 18.72
CA PRO A 156 -9.58 -15.15 17.59
C PRO A 156 -8.62 -15.84 16.61
N HIS A 157 -8.60 -17.16 16.70
CA HIS A 157 -7.94 -18.02 15.74
C HIS A 157 -8.69 -17.86 14.42
N TYR A 158 -7.96 -17.38 13.43
CA TYR A 158 -8.35 -17.31 12.03
C TYR A 158 -8.48 -18.74 11.49
N HIS A 159 -9.69 -19.32 11.42
CA HIS A 159 -10.00 -20.47 10.55
C HIS A 159 -11.51 -20.60 10.26
N GLN A 160 -11.84 -20.43 8.98
CA GLN A 160 -12.69 -21.26 8.11
C GLN A 160 -14.08 -21.79 8.53
N HIS A 161 -15.02 -21.44 7.63
CA HIS A 161 -16.26 -22.11 7.21
C HIS A 161 -17.52 -22.04 8.10
N GLY A 162 -18.60 -21.50 7.53
CA GLY A 162 -19.96 -21.60 8.06
C GLY A 162 -20.94 -20.73 7.29
N TYR A 163 -21.76 -21.35 6.47
CA TYR A 163 -22.90 -20.78 5.75
C TYR A 163 -24.00 -20.45 6.76
N GLU A 164 -23.94 -19.31 7.42
CA GLU A 164 -25.07 -18.87 8.25
C GLU A 164 -25.47 -17.44 7.89
N THR A 165 -26.73 -17.36 7.46
CA THR A 165 -27.47 -16.20 6.98
C THR A 165 -27.41 -15.05 7.98
N TRP A 166 -26.74 -13.96 7.60
CA TRP A 166 -26.77 -12.68 8.31
C TRP A 166 -26.98 -11.55 7.31
N ASN A 167 -28.07 -10.78 7.52
CA ASN A 167 -28.40 -9.56 6.78
C ASN A 167 -27.46 -8.39 7.18
N GLY A 168 -26.16 -8.55 6.92
CA GLY A 168 -25.17 -7.49 7.01
C GLY A 168 -24.19 -7.68 5.86
N GLU A 169 -23.97 -6.62 5.07
CA GLU A 169 -23.05 -6.56 3.93
C GLU A 169 -21.86 -7.50 4.09
N GLN A 170 -21.88 -8.60 3.34
CA GLN A 170 -20.89 -9.64 3.42
C GLN A 170 -19.55 -9.07 2.94
N THR A 171 -18.61 -8.97 3.87
CA THR A 171 -17.27 -8.41 3.67
C THR A 171 -16.48 -9.24 2.68
N CYS A 172 -16.24 -8.69 1.49
CA CYS A 172 -15.29 -9.20 0.50
C CYS A 172 -13.85 -8.76 0.80
N CYS A 173 -12.87 -9.30 0.06
CA CYS A 173 -11.47 -8.88 0.08
C CYS A 173 -11.35 -7.36 -0.24
N GLY A 174 -10.49 -6.61 0.47
CA GLY A 174 -10.45 -5.14 0.41
C GLY A 174 -11.25 -4.43 1.50
N HIS A 175 -11.58 -5.10 2.61
CA HIS A 175 -12.41 -4.52 3.67
C HIS A 175 -11.65 -3.46 4.49
N SER A 176 -12.33 -2.39 4.89
CA SER A 176 -11.81 -1.44 5.87
C SER A 176 -12.14 -1.91 7.27
N LEU A 177 -11.21 -1.81 8.24
CA LEU A 177 -11.56 -2.15 9.62
C LEU A 177 -12.63 -1.20 10.16
N PRO A 178 -13.80 -1.71 10.63
CA PRO A 178 -14.82 -0.87 11.22
C PRO A 178 -14.29 -0.29 12.53
N HIS A 179 -14.13 1.02 12.56
CA HIS A 179 -13.76 1.76 13.75
C HIS A 179 -14.91 2.70 14.11
N VAL A 180 -15.24 2.77 15.39
CA VAL A 180 -16.38 3.57 15.85
C VAL A 180 -15.98 5.04 15.92
N HIS A 181 -14.78 5.33 16.44
CA HIS A 181 -14.28 6.69 16.61
C HIS A 181 -12.80 6.78 16.21
N THR A 182 -12.40 7.95 15.69
CA THR A 182 -10.99 8.30 15.47
C THR A 182 -10.61 9.48 16.35
N ARG A 183 -9.33 9.53 16.75
CA ARG A 183 -8.74 10.70 17.38
C ARG A 183 -7.52 11.12 16.57
N ARG A 184 -7.35 12.41 16.28
CA ARG A 184 -6.12 12.90 15.65
C ARG A 184 -4.90 12.44 16.45
N ALA A 185 -3.91 11.91 15.73
CA ALA A 185 -2.64 11.57 16.32
C ALA A 185 -1.89 12.85 16.73
N PRO A 186 -1.18 12.85 17.87
CA PRO A 186 -0.26 13.95 18.19
C PRO A 186 0.85 14.02 17.13
N PRO A 187 1.50 15.17 16.90
CA PRO A 187 2.64 15.26 15.99
C PRO A 187 3.73 14.25 16.34
N PHE A 188 4.18 13.48 15.34
CA PHE A 188 5.25 12.51 15.51
C PHE A 188 6.11 12.42 14.26
N LEU A 189 7.39 12.10 14.46
CA LEU A 189 8.34 11.73 13.42
C LEU A 189 9.13 10.52 13.92
N ARG A 190 9.28 9.49 13.07
CA ARG A 190 10.04 8.29 13.35
C ARG A 190 10.86 7.90 12.14
N HIS A 191 12.09 7.49 12.42
CA HIS A 191 12.96 6.84 11.45
C HIS A 191 13.20 5.42 11.94
N VAL A 192 13.06 4.44 11.06
CA VAL A 192 13.36 3.03 11.34
C VAL A 192 14.20 2.45 10.22
N THR A 193 15.16 1.59 10.58
CA THR A 193 16.02 0.91 9.62
C THR A 193 15.76 -0.58 9.71
N TRP A 194 15.51 -1.21 8.56
CA TRP A 194 15.37 -2.66 8.48
C TRP A 194 16.74 -3.32 8.40
N GLY A 195 17.56 -2.88 7.44
CA GLY A 195 18.86 -3.47 7.16
C GLY A 195 19.20 -3.45 5.68
N VAL A 196 20.16 -4.29 5.29
CA VAL A 196 20.64 -4.38 3.92
C VAL A 196 19.89 -5.48 3.18
N LEU A 197 19.31 -5.11 2.04
CA LEU A 197 18.75 -6.01 1.05
C LEU A 197 19.81 -6.35 0.01
N GLU A 198 20.00 -7.63 -0.25
CA GLU A 198 20.83 -8.10 -1.37
C GLU A 198 19.93 -8.36 -2.57
N VAL A 199 20.14 -7.60 -3.64
CA VAL A 199 19.32 -7.66 -4.85
C VAL A 199 20.18 -8.22 -5.98
N MET A 200 19.79 -9.40 -6.43
CA MET A 200 20.34 -10.09 -7.58
C MET A 200 19.45 -9.82 -8.79
N SER A 201 20.05 -9.71 -9.96
CA SER A 201 19.32 -9.58 -11.21
C SER A 201 20.05 -10.33 -12.32
N SER A 202 19.31 -11.07 -13.12
CA SER A 202 19.77 -11.59 -14.40
C SER A 202 19.30 -10.67 -15.53
N PRO A 203 20.12 -10.40 -16.56
CA PRO A 203 19.66 -9.63 -17.70
C PRO A 203 18.51 -10.37 -18.40
N SER A 204 17.31 -9.81 -18.34
CA SER A 204 16.16 -10.20 -19.15
C SER A 204 15.73 -9.01 -20.00
N HIS A 205 15.56 -9.23 -21.31
CA HIS A 205 15.06 -8.20 -22.24
C HIS A 205 13.56 -8.28 -22.47
N ARG A 206 12.87 -9.13 -21.70
CA ARG A 206 11.41 -9.27 -21.74
C ARG A 206 10.85 -8.68 -20.47
N ASP A 207 9.87 -7.80 -20.66
CA ASP A 207 8.97 -7.43 -19.60
C ASP A 207 8.08 -8.64 -19.29
N ASN A 208 8.25 -9.16 -18.07
CA ASN A 208 7.51 -10.31 -17.57
C ASN A 208 6.82 -9.97 -16.24
N VAL A 209 6.83 -8.70 -15.82
CA VAL A 209 6.25 -8.29 -14.55
C VAL A 209 4.76 -8.04 -14.80
N PRO A 210 3.85 -8.70 -14.07
CA PRO A 210 2.43 -8.54 -14.33
C PRO A 210 1.87 -7.28 -13.65
N PRO A 211 0.80 -6.71 -14.20
CA PRO A 211 -0.04 -5.73 -13.51
C PRO A 211 -0.57 -6.25 -12.17
N SER A 212 -0.78 -5.34 -11.22
CA SER A 212 -1.47 -5.65 -9.97
C SER A 212 -2.91 -6.12 -10.22
N ARG A 213 -3.41 -6.96 -9.31
CA ARG A 213 -4.79 -7.44 -9.38
C ARG A 213 -5.76 -6.35 -8.96
N ILE A 214 -6.85 -6.22 -9.69
CA ILE A 214 -8.00 -5.39 -9.29
C ILE A 214 -8.86 -6.21 -8.33
N LEU A 215 -8.86 -5.85 -7.04
CA LEU A 215 -9.63 -6.56 -5.99
C LEU A 215 -10.84 -5.76 -5.48
N ASP A 216 -10.93 -4.49 -5.85
CA ASP A 216 -11.94 -3.55 -5.37
C ASP A 216 -13.01 -3.23 -6.42
N LEU A 217 -13.11 -4.01 -7.50
CA LEU A 217 -14.14 -3.83 -8.52
C LEU A 217 -15.54 -3.86 -7.89
N ARG A 218 -16.33 -2.83 -8.20
CA ARG A 218 -17.74 -2.68 -7.83
C ARG A 218 -18.56 -2.50 -9.10
N VAL A 219 -19.73 -3.12 -9.09
CA VAL A 219 -20.67 -3.11 -10.21
C VAL A 219 -22.02 -2.66 -9.67
N GLU A 220 -22.57 -1.62 -10.28
CA GLU A 220 -23.94 -1.16 -10.08
C GLU A 220 -24.69 -1.42 -11.38
N VAL A 221 -25.79 -2.16 -11.32
CA VAL A 221 -26.60 -2.49 -12.51
C VAL A 221 -27.84 -1.60 -12.52
N ASN A 222 -28.08 -0.94 -13.64
CA ASN A 222 -29.32 -0.23 -13.92
C ASN A 222 -30.08 -0.95 -15.04
N ASP A 223 -30.99 -1.84 -14.64
CA ASP A 223 -31.77 -2.67 -15.56
C ASP A 223 -32.71 -1.85 -16.46
N THR A 224 -33.19 -0.70 -15.97
CA THR A 224 -34.18 0.10 -16.73
C THR A 224 -33.61 0.69 -18.01
N VAL A 225 -32.33 1.03 -18.01
CA VAL A 225 -31.61 1.64 -19.15
C VAL A 225 -30.53 0.73 -19.72
N HIS A 226 -30.48 -0.54 -19.29
CA HIS A 226 -29.51 -1.54 -19.75
C HIS A 226 -28.06 -1.03 -19.64
N GLU A 227 -27.73 -0.46 -18.48
CA GLU A 227 -26.42 0.14 -18.20
C GLU A 227 -25.82 -0.51 -16.95
N ILE A 228 -24.53 -0.83 -17.01
CA ILE A 228 -23.72 -1.18 -15.85
C ILE A 228 -22.74 -0.05 -15.57
N ARG A 229 -22.64 0.32 -14.30
CA ARG A 229 -21.61 1.22 -13.82
C ARG A 229 -20.55 0.41 -13.08
N LEU A 230 -19.33 0.52 -13.58
CA LEU A 230 -18.15 -0.16 -13.06
C LEU A 230 -17.27 0.85 -12.34
N ARG A 231 -16.76 0.48 -11.16
CA ARG A 231 -15.85 1.30 -10.36
C ARG A 231 -14.74 0.45 -9.75
N TRP A 232 -13.49 0.84 -9.93
CA TRP A 232 -12.31 0.11 -9.41
C TRP A 232 -11.11 1.05 -9.28
N THR A 233 -10.08 0.62 -8.57
CA THR A 233 -8.79 1.32 -8.53
C THR A 233 -7.89 0.86 -9.67
N ALA A 234 -7.33 1.81 -10.42
CA ALA A 234 -6.44 1.52 -11.54
C ALA A 234 -5.19 0.75 -11.05
N PRO A 235 -4.86 -0.41 -11.67
CA PRO A 235 -3.65 -1.15 -11.35
C PRO A 235 -2.41 -0.49 -11.99
N GLY A 236 -1.25 -0.85 -11.46
CA GLY A 236 0.05 -0.61 -12.12
C GLY A 236 0.31 -1.54 -13.30
N ASP A 237 1.37 -1.26 -14.04
CA ASP A 237 1.89 -2.13 -15.13
C ASP A 237 2.83 -3.19 -14.54
N ASP A 238 3.84 -2.73 -13.80
CA ASP A 238 4.75 -3.57 -13.02
C ASP A 238 4.24 -3.61 -11.58
N TRP A 239 3.38 -4.57 -11.25
CA TRP A 239 2.68 -4.62 -9.97
C TRP A 239 1.86 -3.34 -9.69
N ASP A 240 2.23 -2.57 -8.66
CA ASP A 240 1.55 -1.36 -8.20
C ASP A 240 2.24 -0.07 -8.67
N VAL A 241 3.18 -0.17 -9.62
CA VAL A 241 3.86 0.99 -10.21
C VAL A 241 3.45 1.21 -11.67
N GLU A 242 3.65 2.44 -12.13
CA GLU A 242 3.34 2.85 -13.50
C GLU A 242 1.86 2.72 -13.86
N ARG A 243 1.55 2.39 -15.12
CA ARG A 243 0.19 2.42 -15.66
C ARG A 243 0.00 1.25 -16.60
N ALA A 244 -0.97 0.40 -16.28
CA ALA A 244 -1.34 -0.73 -17.13
C ALA A 244 -1.64 -0.30 -18.59
N HIS A 245 -1.40 -1.19 -19.55
CA HIS A 245 -1.60 -0.90 -20.96
C HIS A 245 -3.08 -0.80 -21.38
N HIS A 246 -3.93 -1.75 -20.97
CA HIS A 246 -5.35 -1.78 -21.31
C HIS A 246 -6.15 -2.65 -20.32
N TYR A 247 -7.49 -2.55 -20.37
CA TYR A 247 -8.41 -3.43 -19.65
C TYR A 247 -9.09 -4.39 -20.61
N GLU A 248 -9.33 -5.61 -20.14
CA GLU A 248 -10.31 -6.52 -20.70
C GLU A 248 -11.30 -6.92 -19.61
N ALA A 249 -12.58 -7.05 -19.95
CA ALA A 249 -13.61 -7.53 -19.03
C ALA A 249 -14.61 -8.42 -19.78
N VAL A 250 -15.19 -9.38 -19.07
CA VAL A 250 -16.25 -10.25 -19.59
C VAL A 250 -17.46 -10.21 -18.68
N VAL A 251 -18.63 -10.43 -19.27
CA VAL A 251 -19.88 -10.69 -18.56
C VAL A 251 -20.33 -12.12 -18.88
N ALA A 252 -20.65 -12.90 -17.85
CA ALA A 252 -21.11 -14.27 -18.01
C ALA A 252 -22.28 -14.55 -17.05
N PRO A 253 -23.19 -15.48 -17.38
CA PRO A 253 -24.29 -15.87 -16.50
C PRO A 253 -23.82 -16.44 -15.16
N PHE A 254 -22.66 -17.11 -15.14
CA PHE A 254 -22.11 -17.73 -13.93
C PHE A 254 -20.73 -17.18 -13.56
N TRP A 255 -20.49 -16.97 -12.26
CA TRP A 255 -19.21 -16.47 -11.73
C TRP A 255 -18.00 -17.31 -12.18
N ARG A 256 -18.17 -18.63 -12.33
CA ARG A 256 -17.10 -19.55 -12.75
C ARG A 256 -16.62 -19.26 -14.18
N GLU A 257 -17.54 -18.88 -15.06
CA GLU A 257 -17.27 -18.57 -16.46
C GLU A 257 -16.62 -17.18 -16.54
N ALA A 258 -17.15 -16.20 -15.83
CA ALA A 258 -16.53 -14.87 -15.73
C ALA A 258 -15.08 -14.97 -15.18
N ARG A 259 -14.85 -15.76 -14.12
CA ARG A 259 -13.51 -16.00 -13.55
C ARG A 259 -12.57 -16.72 -14.52
N ALA A 260 -13.09 -17.65 -15.32
CA ALA A 260 -12.34 -18.32 -16.37
C ALA A 260 -12.18 -17.47 -17.65
N PHE A 261 -12.73 -16.25 -17.66
CA PHE A 261 -12.76 -15.35 -18.81
C PHE A 261 -13.53 -15.91 -20.02
N GLN A 262 -14.56 -16.73 -19.78
CA GLN A 262 -15.37 -17.47 -20.76
C GLN A 262 -16.76 -16.83 -21.01
N GLY A 263 -16.87 -15.50 -20.97
CA GLY A 263 -18.13 -14.77 -21.23
C GLY A 263 -18.04 -13.79 -22.40
N ASP A 264 -19.12 -13.04 -22.62
CA ASP A 264 -19.15 -11.96 -23.60
C ASP A 264 -18.21 -10.83 -23.19
N ARG A 265 -17.32 -10.45 -24.11
CA ARG A 265 -16.37 -9.36 -23.89
C ARG A 265 -17.09 -8.02 -23.84
N LEU A 266 -16.89 -7.27 -22.77
CA LEU A 266 -17.35 -5.90 -22.67
C LEU A 266 -16.47 -5.00 -23.55
N THR A 267 -17.11 -4.11 -24.30
CA THR A 267 -16.44 -3.09 -25.12
C THR A 267 -16.64 -1.71 -24.52
N GLY A 268 -15.86 -0.71 -24.94
CA GLY A 268 -15.98 0.66 -24.43
C GLY A 268 -15.30 0.91 -23.07
N LEU A 269 -14.42 0.01 -22.62
CA LEU A 269 -13.61 0.24 -21.42
C LEU A 269 -12.68 1.46 -21.61
N PRO A 270 -12.46 2.25 -20.54
CA PRO A 270 -11.60 3.42 -20.61
C PRO A 270 -10.12 3.03 -20.73
N GLN A 271 -9.27 3.97 -21.14
CA GLN A 271 -7.82 3.80 -21.01
C GLN A 271 -7.43 3.76 -19.53
N PRO A 272 -6.49 2.89 -19.12
CA PRO A 272 -6.00 2.85 -17.76
C PRO A 272 -5.46 4.20 -17.29
N LEU A 273 -5.75 4.55 -16.03
CA LEU A 273 -5.21 5.73 -15.36
C LEU A 273 -3.95 5.32 -14.58
N PRO A 274 -3.13 6.28 -14.11
CA PRO A 274 -1.98 5.96 -13.24
C PRO A 274 -2.40 5.11 -12.04
N ALA A 275 -1.53 4.17 -11.62
CA ALA A 275 -1.80 3.26 -10.51
C ALA A 275 -2.33 3.98 -9.25
N GLY A 276 -3.33 3.39 -8.61
CA GLY A 276 -3.97 3.95 -7.41
C GLY A 276 -5.05 5.00 -7.69
N THR A 277 -5.29 5.37 -8.95
CA THR A 277 -6.35 6.32 -9.32
C THR A 277 -7.70 5.61 -9.42
N LEU A 278 -8.76 6.20 -8.86
CA LEU A 278 -10.11 5.65 -8.98
C LEU A 278 -10.64 5.78 -10.41
N HIS A 279 -11.06 4.66 -10.99
CA HIS A 279 -11.79 4.58 -12.25
C HIS A 279 -13.29 4.51 -12.02
N THR A 280 -14.07 5.13 -12.90
CA THR A 280 -15.52 4.96 -12.98
C THR A 280 -15.94 5.04 -14.43
N THR A 281 -16.63 4.01 -14.92
CA THR A 281 -17.17 4.01 -16.29
C THR A 281 -18.57 3.42 -16.29
N ASN A 282 -19.36 3.86 -17.26
CA ASN A 282 -20.66 3.28 -17.54
C ASN A 282 -20.61 2.59 -18.90
N LEU A 283 -21.16 1.39 -18.97
CA LEU A 283 -21.21 0.59 -20.19
C LEU A 283 -22.64 0.13 -20.42
N HIS A 284 -23.07 0.11 -21.67
CA HIS A 284 -24.31 -0.55 -22.04
C HIS A 284 -24.10 -2.06 -22.12
N PHE A 285 -25.08 -2.84 -21.67
CA PHE A 285 -25.03 -4.30 -21.76
C PHE A 285 -26.30 -4.86 -22.40
N THR A 286 -26.16 -5.88 -23.23
CA THR A 286 -27.28 -6.69 -23.70
C THR A 286 -27.43 -7.87 -22.74
N ARG A 287 -28.61 -8.02 -22.14
CA ARG A 287 -28.91 -9.10 -21.20
C ARG A 287 -28.85 -10.45 -21.93
N TYR A 288 -28.33 -11.49 -21.26
CA TYR A 288 -28.62 -12.87 -21.65
C TYR A 288 -30.09 -13.14 -21.32
N GLU A 289 -30.95 -13.30 -22.31
CA GLU A 289 -32.31 -13.82 -22.09
C GLU A 289 -32.19 -15.24 -21.52
N GLU A 290 -32.89 -15.49 -20.40
CA GLU A 290 -33.03 -16.82 -19.79
C GLU A 290 -33.93 -17.74 -20.63
#